data_AF-D9TP12-F1
#
_entry.id   AF-D9TP12-F1
#
_cell.length_a   1.000
_cell.length_b   1.000
_cell.length_c   1.000
_cell.angle_alpha   90.00
_cell.angle_beta   90.00
_cell.angle_gamma   90.00
#
_symmetry.space_group_name_H-M   'P 1'
#
loop_
_entity.id
_entity.type
_entity.pdbx_description
1 polymer ?
#
loop_
_entity_poly.entity_id
_entity_poly.type
_entity_poly.pdbx_seq_one_letter_code
_entity_poly.pdbx_strand_id
1 'polypeptide(L)'
;MLKKKSITILIAVALIVSSMVSTAFAEVDKFPVKYGEPIEVMEETTTTQQDIDNTIKAIEDDFNKSKLPKIDQAQIQQNTEKAIKLLDKLNGTKSKNDKSDQLITATGTYYDQNKAKLRAANFMEGVLDLDEGLTSTEIYKIGVTFANQARDAALKEFPSNVMLQDAFRHFSWNYISTGGVGTLKTRTATINHEWGLLILEPVTNYYTNRYNTYRSQGYNDYNAANKAFSDAVAYIPDLKYQLVTICKSSYSFFKSFFTVSNIMDLHNNCYGRAYYEKMPNAGYKTAFYTAKNKGELILSESSVGDYQYKYVWQSQWYTY
;
A
#
# COMPACT_ATOMS: atom_id res chain seq x y z
N MET A 1 7.33 77.98 -17.36
CA MET A 1 8.75 77.65 -17.13
C MET A 1 8.80 76.26 -16.50
N LEU A 2 8.88 75.12 -17.19
CA LEU A 2 9.82 74.63 -18.22
C LEU A 2 11.29 74.55 -17.76
N LYS A 3 11.68 73.39 -17.19
CA LYS A 3 12.78 72.48 -17.62
C LYS A 3 12.65 71.20 -16.78
N LYS A 4 12.22 70.03 -17.31
CA LYS A 4 12.96 69.03 -18.12
C LYS A 4 14.32 68.71 -17.44
N LYS A 5 14.67 67.46 -17.07
CA LYS A 5 14.59 66.23 -17.88
C LYS A 5 15.06 65.01 -17.04
N SER A 6 14.52 63.83 -17.39
CA SER A 6 15.20 62.52 -17.41
C SER A 6 15.44 61.80 -16.08
N ILE A 7 14.68 60.74 -15.81
CA ILE A 7 15.14 59.34 -15.93
C ILE A 7 13.87 58.49 -16.16
N THR A 8 13.72 58.07 -17.41
CA THR A 8 12.82 57.02 -17.87
C THR A 8 13.72 55.82 -18.14
N ILE A 9 13.14 54.61 -18.06
CA ILE A 9 13.73 53.31 -18.42
C ILE A 9 14.53 52.66 -17.29
N LEU A 10 13.85 51.88 -16.45
CA LEU A 10 14.19 50.47 -16.26
C LEU A 10 13.02 49.73 -15.60
N ILE A 11 12.65 48.60 -16.22
CA ILE A 11 11.82 47.51 -15.66
C ILE A 11 10.29 47.75 -15.73
N ALA A 12 9.83 48.01 -16.96
CA ALA A 12 8.58 47.43 -17.45
C ALA A 12 8.83 45.95 -17.85
N VAL A 13 9.08 45.07 -16.87
CA VAL A 13 9.19 43.61 -17.05
C VAL A 13 8.44 42.81 -15.97
N ALA A 14 7.82 43.44 -14.96
CA ALA A 14 7.11 42.71 -13.90
C ALA A 14 5.58 42.63 -14.11
N LEU A 15 5.12 42.58 -15.37
CA LEU A 15 3.69 42.45 -15.73
C LEU A 15 3.50 41.45 -16.89
N ILE A 16 4.18 40.30 -16.82
CA ILE A 16 3.77 39.03 -17.45
C ILE A 16 4.21 37.89 -16.51
N VAL A 17 3.52 37.75 -15.37
CA VAL A 17 3.37 36.44 -14.71
C VAL A 17 1.88 36.24 -14.43
N SER A 18 1.07 36.52 -15.44
CA SER A 18 -0.20 35.84 -15.60
C SER A 18 0.10 34.40 -16.01
N SER A 19 -0.56 33.47 -15.32
CA SER A 19 -0.85 32.11 -15.80
C SER A 19 0.35 31.23 -16.15
N MET A 20 1.09 30.82 -15.12
CA MET A 20 1.58 29.44 -15.06
C MET A 20 1.11 28.81 -13.74
N VAL A 21 -0.21 28.78 -13.55
CA VAL A 21 -0.81 27.61 -12.91
C VAL A 21 -0.65 26.51 -13.96
N SER A 22 0.52 25.88 -13.97
CA SER A 22 0.66 24.57 -14.56
C SER A 22 -0.26 23.66 -13.76
N THR A 23 -1.52 23.56 -14.21
CA THR A 23 -2.28 22.35 -14.03
C THR A 23 -1.47 21.27 -14.74
N ALA A 24 -0.48 20.72 -14.04
CA ALA A 24 -0.04 19.37 -14.27
C ALA A 24 -1.24 18.49 -13.90
N PHE A 25 -2.25 18.48 -14.77
CA PHE A 25 -2.94 17.23 -15.02
C PHE A 25 -1.83 16.32 -15.50
N ALA A 26 -1.27 15.55 -14.57
CA ALA A 26 -0.56 14.35 -14.93
C ALA A 26 -1.42 13.68 -16.00
N GLU A 27 -0.87 13.53 -17.20
CA GLU A 27 -1.43 12.58 -18.14
C GLU A 27 -1.68 11.33 -17.30
N VAL A 28 -2.94 10.91 -17.25
CA VAL A 28 -3.30 9.61 -16.72
C VAL A 28 -2.48 8.66 -17.57
N ASP A 29 -1.35 8.22 -17.02
CA ASP A 29 -0.43 7.30 -17.66
C ASP A 29 -1.30 6.10 -18.04
N LYS A 30 -1.69 6.05 -19.32
CA LYS A 30 -2.39 4.91 -19.88
C LYS A 30 -1.47 3.75 -19.61
N PHE A 31 -1.82 2.86 -18.68
CA PHE A 31 -1.00 1.72 -18.27
C PHE A 31 -0.40 1.08 -19.52
N PRO A 32 0.89 1.33 -19.83
CA PRO A 32 1.49 0.68 -20.95
C PRO A 32 1.78 -0.73 -20.43
N VAL A 33 0.86 -1.66 -20.70
CA VAL A 33 1.17 -3.09 -20.71
C VAL A 33 2.11 -3.29 -21.90
N LYS A 34 3.35 -2.82 -21.77
CA LYS A 34 4.43 -3.07 -22.74
C LYS A 34 4.99 -4.44 -22.38
N TYR A 35 4.72 -5.41 -23.24
CA TYR A 35 5.49 -6.65 -23.27
C TYR A 35 6.94 -6.28 -23.59
N GLY A 36 7.80 -6.27 -22.58
CA GLY A 36 9.22 -5.97 -22.74
C GLY A 36 9.95 -7.15 -23.38
N GLU A 37 10.85 -6.87 -24.32
CA GLU A 37 11.84 -7.85 -24.78
C GLU A 37 12.76 -8.27 -23.61
N PRO A 38 13.28 -9.51 -23.61
CA PRO A 38 14.15 -9.99 -22.54
C PRO A 38 15.45 -9.15 -22.47
N ILE A 39 15.72 -8.57 -21.31
CA ILE A 39 16.94 -7.81 -21.01
C ILE A 39 17.93 -8.73 -20.29
N GLU A 40 19.19 -8.70 -20.72
CA GLU A 40 20.33 -9.31 -20.03
C GLU A 40 20.49 -8.69 -18.64
N VAL A 41 20.32 -9.52 -17.60
CA VAL A 41 20.51 -9.10 -16.20
C VAL A 41 21.93 -9.51 -15.81
N MET A 42 22.73 -8.55 -15.35
CA MET A 42 24.01 -8.85 -14.71
C MET A 42 23.78 -9.79 -13.52
N GLU A 43 24.66 -10.78 -13.31
CA GLU A 43 24.62 -11.68 -12.16
C GLU A 43 24.57 -10.87 -10.85
N GLU A 44 23.39 -10.72 -10.27
CA GLU A 44 23.23 -10.23 -8.90
C GLU A 44 23.43 -11.40 -7.94
N THR A 45 24.20 -11.17 -6.88
CA THR A 45 24.26 -12.08 -5.73
C THR A 45 22.87 -12.28 -5.14
N THR A 46 22.52 -13.53 -4.85
CA THR A 46 21.23 -13.88 -4.22
C THR A 46 21.11 -13.20 -2.85
N THR A 47 20.06 -12.40 -2.66
CA THR A 47 19.73 -11.78 -1.37
C THR A 47 19.15 -12.84 -0.44
N THR A 48 19.74 -13.03 0.74
CA THR A 48 19.27 -13.99 1.76
C THR A 48 18.24 -13.35 2.71
N GLN A 49 17.53 -14.18 3.48
CA GLN A 49 16.64 -13.67 4.52
C GLN A 49 17.39 -12.84 5.57
N GLN A 50 18.62 -13.24 5.91
CA GLN A 50 19.46 -12.49 6.85
C GLN A 50 19.81 -11.10 6.31
N ASP A 51 20.03 -10.95 5.00
CA ASP A 51 20.26 -9.65 4.37
C ASP A 51 19.03 -8.75 4.45
N ILE A 52 17.83 -9.32 4.25
CA ILE A 52 16.55 -8.62 4.43
C ILE A 52 16.40 -8.16 5.89
N ASP A 53 16.62 -9.05 6.85
CA ASP A 53 16.47 -8.74 8.28
C ASP A 53 17.46 -7.65 8.73
N ASN A 54 18.71 -7.72 8.27
CA ASN A 54 19.73 -6.70 8.53
C ASN A 54 19.34 -5.34 7.93
N THR A 55 18.79 -5.35 6.72
CA THR A 55 18.32 -4.14 6.03
C THR A 55 17.17 -3.49 6.80
N ILE A 56 16.18 -4.28 7.23
CA ILE A 56 15.05 -3.81 8.03
C ILE A 56 15.54 -3.25 9.37
N LYS A 57 16.51 -3.91 10.01
CA LYS A 57 17.10 -3.41 11.24
C LYS A 57 17.81 -2.06 11.05
N ALA A 58 18.55 -1.89 9.95
CA ALA A 58 19.20 -0.63 9.62
C ALA A 58 18.18 0.50 9.40
N ILE A 59 17.04 0.21 8.75
CA ILE A 59 15.93 1.17 8.57
C ILE A 59 15.34 1.55 9.94
N GLU A 60 15.08 0.58 10.81
CA GLU A 60 14.59 0.82 12.17
C GLU A 60 15.54 1.73 12.96
N ASP A 61 16.85 1.46 12.90
CA ASP A 61 17.86 2.22 13.63
C ASP A 61 17.97 3.66 13.10
N ASP A 62 17.92 3.86 11.78
CA ASP A 62 17.86 5.22 11.22
C ASP A 62 16.59 5.95 11.64
N PHE A 63 15.41 5.32 11.54
CA PHE A 63 14.14 5.92 11.95
C PHE A 63 14.19 6.39 13.41
N ASN A 64 14.66 5.54 14.32
CA ASN A 64 14.78 5.84 15.75
C ASN A 64 15.74 7.01 16.03
N LYS A 65 16.81 7.14 15.22
CA LYS A 65 17.83 8.18 15.39
C LYS A 65 17.45 9.50 14.72
N SER A 66 16.90 9.45 13.51
CA SER A 66 16.83 10.58 12.59
C SER A 66 15.43 11.17 12.46
N LYS A 67 14.38 10.35 12.63
CA LYS A 67 12.97 10.72 12.45
C LYS A 67 12.26 10.84 13.80
N LEU A 68 12.23 9.76 14.59
CA LEU A 68 11.43 9.66 15.80
C LEU A 68 11.59 10.86 16.78
N PRO A 69 12.80 11.41 17.03
CA PRO A 69 12.96 12.56 17.92
C PRO A 69 12.36 13.87 17.39
N LYS A 70 12.11 13.95 16.08
CA LYS A 70 11.59 15.15 15.39
C LYS A 70 10.09 15.10 15.16
N ILE A 71 9.47 13.93 15.35
CA ILE A 71 8.03 13.80 15.14
C ILE A 71 7.30 14.42 16.32
N ASP A 72 6.38 15.34 16.02
CA ASP A 72 5.47 15.90 17.00
C ASP A 72 4.59 14.79 17.61
N GLN A 73 4.73 14.59 18.92
CA GLN A 73 3.97 13.57 19.66
C GLN A 73 2.46 13.80 19.58
N ALA A 74 2.01 15.06 19.48
CA ALA A 74 0.60 15.36 19.27
C ALA A 74 0.14 14.91 17.88
N GLN A 75 0.98 15.06 16.87
CA GLN A 75 0.70 14.59 15.51
C GLN A 75 0.66 13.06 15.43
N ILE A 76 1.57 12.36 16.13
CA ILE A 76 1.54 10.89 16.20
C ILE A 76 0.23 10.44 16.83
N GLN A 77 -0.12 11.00 17.99
CA GLN A 77 -1.36 10.65 18.69
C GLN A 77 -2.59 10.88 17.79
N GLN A 78 -2.64 12.00 17.06
CA GLN A 78 -3.73 12.29 16.13
C GLN A 78 -3.80 11.25 14.99
N ASN A 79 -2.66 10.85 14.41
CA ASN A 79 -2.61 9.85 13.35
C ASN A 79 -3.01 8.46 13.87
N THR A 80 -2.56 8.09 15.06
CA THR A 80 -2.96 6.87 15.76
C THR A 80 -4.46 6.84 16.01
N GLU A 81 -5.06 7.94 16.49
CA GLU A 81 -6.50 8.04 16.70
C GLU A 81 -7.31 7.94 15.40
N LYS A 82 -6.82 8.54 14.31
CA LYS A 82 -7.44 8.39 12.98
C LYS A 82 -7.41 6.94 12.51
N ALA A 83 -6.28 6.26 12.65
CA ALA A 83 -6.13 4.85 12.29
C ALA A 83 -7.03 3.94 13.13
N ILE A 84 -7.13 4.18 14.45
CA ILE A 84 -8.06 3.43 15.33
C ILE A 84 -9.51 3.66 14.90
N LYS A 85 -9.93 4.92 14.67
CA LYS A 85 -11.29 5.23 14.21
C LYS A 85 -11.63 4.58 12.88
N LEU A 86 -10.64 4.45 11.99
CA LEU A 86 -10.80 3.73 10.74
C LEU A 86 -11.01 2.23 11.01
N LEU A 87 -10.15 1.61 11.84
CA LEU A 87 -10.29 0.21 12.23
C LEU A 87 -11.66 -0.09 12.87
N ASP A 88 -12.14 0.79 13.74
CA ASP A 88 -13.46 0.65 14.37
C ASP A 88 -14.59 0.73 13.34
N LYS A 89 -14.49 1.60 12.32
CA LYS A 89 -15.47 1.65 11.22
C LYS A 89 -15.43 0.40 10.34
N LEU A 90 -14.24 -0.09 10.03
CA LEU A 90 -14.04 -1.31 9.25
C LEU A 90 -14.62 -2.53 9.98
N ASN A 91 -14.44 -2.62 11.29
CA ASN A 91 -14.92 -3.75 12.09
C ASN A 91 -16.37 -3.63 12.57
N GLY A 92 -16.86 -2.42 12.87
CA GLY A 92 -18.22 -2.16 13.34
C GLY A 92 -19.31 -2.45 12.32
N THR A 93 -18.93 -2.72 11.07
CA THR A 93 -19.87 -3.05 9.98
C THR A 93 -19.90 -4.54 9.63
N LYS A 94 -19.13 -5.39 10.35
CA LYS A 94 -19.30 -6.85 10.25
C LYS A 94 -20.68 -7.23 10.80
N SER A 95 -21.48 -7.91 9.97
CA SER A 95 -22.76 -8.48 10.37
C SER A 95 -22.57 -9.34 11.62
N LYS A 96 -23.53 -9.28 12.56
CA LYS A 96 -23.56 -10.10 13.80
C LYS A 96 -23.46 -11.62 13.57
N ASN A 97 -23.44 -12.07 12.32
CA ASN A 97 -23.38 -13.47 11.91
C ASN A 97 -22.00 -13.97 11.45
N ASP A 98 -20.99 -13.10 11.25
CA ASP A 98 -19.62 -13.54 10.98
C ASP A 98 -18.86 -13.82 12.29
N LYS A 99 -18.91 -15.07 12.74
CA LYS A 99 -18.21 -15.55 13.94
C LYS A 99 -16.70 -15.68 13.76
N SER A 100 -16.16 -15.49 12.55
CA SER A 100 -14.75 -15.75 12.25
C SER A 100 -13.82 -14.59 12.61
N ASP A 101 -14.35 -13.42 12.97
CA ASP A 101 -13.54 -12.21 12.86
C ASP A 101 -14.01 -11.08 13.78
N GLN A 102 -14.54 -11.47 14.95
CA GLN A 102 -14.61 -10.57 16.09
C GLN A 102 -13.18 -10.08 16.32
N LEU A 103 -12.97 -8.76 16.20
CA LEU A 103 -11.89 -8.06 16.90
C LEU A 103 -11.80 -8.75 18.26
N ILE A 104 -10.75 -9.56 18.44
CA ILE A 104 -10.57 -10.33 19.65
C ILE A 104 -10.68 -9.28 20.75
N THR A 105 -11.74 -9.33 21.55
CA THR A 105 -11.76 -8.67 22.84
C THR A 105 -10.67 -9.38 23.61
N ALA A 106 -9.43 -8.97 23.37
CA ALA A 106 -8.24 -9.59 23.92
C ALA A 106 -8.32 -9.29 25.40
N THR A 107 -8.87 -10.25 26.14
CA THR A 107 -8.63 -10.41 27.57
C THR A 107 -7.11 -10.54 27.70
N GLY A 108 -6.42 -9.43 27.96
CA GLY A 108 -4.98 -9.35 27.81
C GLY A 108 -4.43 -7.98 28.17
N THR A 109 -3.10 -7.88 28.19
CA THR A 109 -2.37 -6.64 28.52
C THR A 109 -2.61 -5.56 27.46
N TYR A 110 -2.29 -4.29 27.77
CA TYR A 110 -2.34 -3.24 26.74
C TYR A 110 -1.36 -3.54 25.59
N TYR A 111 -0.25 -4.23 25.92
CA TYR A 111 0.67 -4.76 24.92
C TYR A 111 -0.02 -5.65 23.89
N ASP A 112 -0.76 -6.67 24.36
CA ASP A 112 -1.43 -7.66 23.49
C ASP A 112 -2.54 -7.03 22.65
N GLN A 113 -3.32 -6.13 23.24
CA GLN A 113 -4.40 -5.43 22.54
C GLN A 113 -3.87 -4.60 21.37
N ASN A 114 -2.81 -3.82 21.59
CA ASN A 114 -2.21 -3.00 20.53
C ASN A 114 -1.47 -3.86 19.50
N LYS A 115 -0.83 -4.96 19.91
CA LYS A 115 -0.24 -5.93 18.97
C LYS A 115 -1.30 -6.58 18.08
N ALA A 116 -2.46 -6.90 18.64
CA ALA A 116 -3.60 -7.44 17.89
C ALA A 116 -4.13 -6.44 16.86
N LYS A 117 -4.19 -5.15 17.19
CA LYS A 117 -4.55 -4.09 16.22
C LYS A 117 -3.57 -4.03 15.06
N LEU A 118 -2.26 -4.05 15.33
CA LEU A 118 -1.24 -4.10 14.25
C LEU A 118 -1.39 -5.36 13.39
N ARG A 119 -1.71 -6.50 14.01
CA ARG A 119 -1.89 -7.78 13.31
C ARG A 119 -3.15 -7.88 12.46
N ALA A 120 -4.13 -7.02 12.68
CA ALA A 120 -5.23 -6.89 11.74
C ALA A 120 -4.66 -6.23 10.47
N ALA A 121 -4.28 -7.00 9.46
CA ALA A 121 -3.57 -6.51 8.26
C ALA A 121 -4.19 -5.24 7.65
N ASN A 122 -5.52 -5.13 7.65
CA ASN A 122 -6.27 -3.97 7.20
C ASN A 122 -5.96 -2.67 7.98
N PHE A 123 -5.41 -2.76 9.20
CA PHE A 123 -4.94 -1.61 9.96
C PHE A 123 -3.70 -0.99 9.31
N MET A 124 -2.69 -1.80 8.96
CA MET A 124 -1.48 -1.28 8.30
C MET A 124 -1.80 -0.73 6.92
N GLU A 125 -2.62 -1.44 6.14
CA GLU A 125 -3.19 -0.94 4.88
C GLU A 125 -3.87 0.42 5.09
N GLY A 126 -4.76 0.55 6.08
CA GLY A 126 -5.45 1.79 6.36
C GLY A 126 -4.54 2.94 6.81
N VAL A 127 -3.44 2.66 7.53
CA VAL A 127 -2.43 3.66 7.87
C VAL A 127 -1.73 4.18 6.60
N LEU A 128 -1.31 3.26 5.73
CA LEU A 128 -0.67 3.60 4.45
C LEU A 128 -1.62 4.38 3.52
N ASP A 129 -2.88 3.96 3.42
CA ASP A 129 -3.89 4.63 2.61
C ASP A 129 -4.13 6.07 3.05
N LEU A 130 -4.21 6.31 4.37
CA LEU A 130 -4.36 7.66 4.92
C LEU A 130 -3.13 8.53 4.64
N ASP A 131 -1.93 7.96 4.79
CA ASP A 131 -0.66 8.65 4.50
C ASP A 131 -0.56 9.03 3.01
N GLU A 132 -1.07 8.17 2.13
CA GLU A 132 -1.05 8.33 0.67
C GLU A 132 -2.29 9.06 0.13
N GLY A 133 -3.07 9.68 1.03
CA GLY A 133 -4.08 10.69 0.69
C GLY A 133 -5.49 10.16 0.44
N LEU A 134 -5.78 8.89 0.75
CA LEU A 134 -7.15 8.36 0.68
C LEU A 134 -7.97 8.83 1.88
N THR A 135 -9.23 9.14 1.62
CA THR A 135 -10.20 9.43 2.68
C THR A 135 -10.73 8.14 3.30
N SER A 136 -11.19 8.19 4.56
CA SER A 136 -11.79 7.01 5.20
C SER A 136 -12.97 6.42 4.42
N THR A 137 -13.71 7.24 3.66
CA THR A 137 -14.80 6.77 2.82
C THR A 137 -14.30 5.97 1.61
N GLU A 138 -13.18 6.38 1.02
CA GLU A 138 -12.56 5.66 -0.10
C GLU A 138 -11.96 4.34 0.36
N ILE A 139 -11.22 4.36 1.48
CA ILE A 139 -10.66 3.15 2.10
C ILE A 139 -11.78 2.14 2.39
N TYR A 140 -12.88 2.60 3.00
CA TYR A 140 -14.02 1.74 3.29
C TYR A 140 -14.68 1.18 2.02
N LYS A 141 -14.84 2.00 0.98
CA LYS A 141 -15.42 1.53 -0.29
C LYS A 141 -14.53 0.45 -0.92
N ILE A 142 -13.22 0.68 -1.00
CA ILE A 142 -12.28 -0.25 -1.64
C ILE A 142 -12.10 -1.50 -0.79
N GLY A 143 -11.61 -1.36 0.44
CA GLY A 143 -11.19 -2.47 1.30
C GLY A 143 -12.32 -3.25 1.97
N VAL A 144 -13.55 -2.73 1.99
CA VAL A 144 -14.71 -3.45 2.55
C VAL A 144 -15.79 -3.68 1.50
N THR A 145 -16.31 -2.63 0.88
CA THR A 145 -17.50 -2.78 0.03
C THR A 145 -17.17 -3.56 -1.24
N PHE A 146 -16.17 -3.11 -2.00
CA PHE A 146 -15.79 -3.74 -3.27
C PHE A 146 -14.99 -5.02 -3.06
N ALA A 147 -14.16 -5.09 -2.03
CA ALA A 147 -13.46 -6.32 -1.65
C ALA A 147 -14.44 -7.47 -1.32
N ASN A 148 -15.49 -7.21 -0.53
CA ASN A 148 -16.51 -8.23 -0.22
C ASN A 148 -17.33 -8.60 -1.46
N GLN A 149 -17.71 -7.65 -2.31
CA GLN A 149 -18.39 -7.95 -3.57
C GLN A 149 -17.55 -8.87 -4.47
N ALA A 150 -16.24 -8.60 -4.60
CA ALA A 150 -15.32 -9.41 -5.37
C ALA A 150 -15.14 -10.81 -4.75
N ARG A 151 -14.99 -10.90 -3.43
CA ARG A 151 -14.89 -12.16 -2.69
C ARG A 151 -16.13 -13.03 -2.89
N ASP A 152 -17.31 -12.47 -2.71
CA ASP A 152 -18.58 -13.21 -2.83
C ASP A 152 -18.81 -13.65 -4.29
N ALA A 153 -18.43 -12.80 -5.25
CA ALA A 153 -18.45 -13.17 -6.66
C ALA A 153 -17.47 -14.30 -7.00
N ALA A 154 -16.26 -14.27 -6.44
CA ALA A 154 -15.25 -15.30 -6.63
C ALA A 154 -15.69 -16.65 -6.04
N LEU A 155 -16.20 -16.66 -4.80
CA LEU A 155 -16.74 -17.85 -4.13
C LEU A 155 -17.86 -18.49 -4.94
N LYS A 156 -18.70 -17.67 -5.58
CA LYS A 156 -19.78 -18.16 -6.44
C LYS A 156 -19.28 -18.71 -7.78
N GLU A 157 -18.30 -18.06 -8.39
CA GLU A 157 -17.78 -18.44 -9.71
C GLU A 157 -16.87 -19.67 -9.66
N PHE A 158 -16.03 -19.77 -8.62
CA PHE A 158 -15.02 -20.82 -8.46
C PHE A 158 -15.07 -21.47 -7.06
N PRO A 159 -16.18 -22.14 -6.68
CA PRO A 159 -16.42 -22.60 -5.31
C PRO A 159 -15.44 -23.66 -4.78
N SER A 160 -14.67 -24.30 -5.65
CA SER A 160 -13.74 -25.39 -5.28
C SER A 160 -12.33 -25.22 -5.83
N ASN A 161 -12.06 -24.12 -6.55
CA ASN A 161 -10.74 -23.85 -7.10
C ASN A 161 -10.18 -22.60 -6.43
N VAL A 162 -9.44 -22.81 -5.34
CA VAL A 162 -8.89 -21.74 -4.50
C VAL A 162 -8.03 -20.77 -5.30
N MET A 163 -7.21 -21.25 -6.23
CA MET A 163 -6.32 -20.41 -7.04
C MET A 163 -7.08 -19.55 -8.07
N LEU A 164 -8.06 -20.13 -8.77
CA LEU A 164 -8.92 -19.35 -9.68
C LEU A 164 -9.84 -18.39 -8.94
N GLN A 165 -10.34 -18.80 -7.77
CA GLN A 165 -11.11 -17.94 -6.89
C GLN A 165 -10.28 -16.72 -6.50
N ASP A 166 -9.03 -16.92 -6.11
CA ASP A 166 -8.14 -15.86 -5.69
C ASP A 166 -7.79 -14.90 -6.85
N ALA A 167 -7.36 -15.44 -8.00
CA ALA A 167 -7.11 -14.65 -9.21
C ALA A 167 -8.34 -13.82 -9.64
N PHE A 168 -9.54 -14.43 -9.58
CA PHE A 168 -10.79 -13.74 -9.88
C PHE A 168 -11.13 -12.66 -8.87
N ARG A 169 -10.92 -12.92 -7.58
CA ARG A 169 -11.13 -11.95 -6.50
C ARG A 169 -10.27 -10.72 -6.73
N HIS A 170 -8.96 -10.88 -6.92
CA HIS A 170 -8.02 -9.76 -7.09
C HIS A 170 -8.29 -8.94 -8.36
N PHE A 171 -8.56 -9.62 -9.49
CA PHE A 171 -8.96 -8.95 -10.72
C PHE A 171 -10.27 -8.17 -10.56
N SER A 172 -11.33 -8.84 -10.05
CA SER A 172 -12.66 -8.23 -9.95
C SER A 172 -12.71 -7.12 -8.90
N TRP A 173 -12.00 -7.26 -7.78
CA TRP A 173 -11.86 -6.22 -6.77
C TRP A 173 -11.30 -4.93 -7.39
N ASN A 174 -10.24 -5.05 -8.19
CA ASN A 174 -9.61 -3.91 -8.86
C ASN A 174 -10.49 -3.33 -9.97
N TYR A 175 -11.16 -4.18 -10.76
CA TYR A 175 -12.09 -3.72 -11.78
C TYR A 175 -13.24 -2.91 -11.16
N ILE A 176 -13.90 -3.46 -10.13
CA ILE A 176 -15.05 -2.84 -9.46
C ILE A 176 -14.62 -1.55 -8.77
N SER A 177 -13.51 -1.58 -8.04
CA SER A 177 -12.98 -0.40 -7.33
C SER A 177 -12.61 0.72 -8.29
N THR A 178 -11.99 0.39 -9.43
CA THR A 178 -11.62 1.39 -10.45
C THR A 178 -12.86 2.13 -10.95
N GLY A 179 -13.97 1.43 -11.18
CA GLY A 179 -15.22 2.08 -11.56
C GLY A 179 -15.95 2.82 -10.45
N GLY A 180 -15.68 2.48 -9.19
CA GLY A 180 -16.32 3.12 -8.04
C GLY A 180 -15.60 4.36 -7.52
N VAL A 181 -14.27 4.38 -7.56
CA VAL A 181 -13.44 5.45 -6.95
C VAL A 181 -12.31 5.96 -7.86
N GLY A 182 -12.11 5.35 -9.03
CA GLY A 182 -11.06 5.71 -9.99
C GLY A 182 -9.77 4.90 -9.85
N THR A 183 -8.98 4.88 -10.92
CA THR A 183 -7.76 4.05 -11.08
C THR A 183 -6.70 4.35 -10.02
N LEU A 184 -6.35 5.63 -9.82
CA LEU A 184 -5.24 6.02 -8.93
C LEU A 184 -5.51 5.60 -7.48
N LYS A 185 -6.72 5.87 -6.97
CA LYS A 185 -7.11 5.50 -5.60
C LYS A 185 -7.17 3.99 -5.42
N THR A 186 -7.70 3.28 -6.42
CA THR A 186 -7.72 1.81 -6.42
C THR A 186 -6.31 1.22 -6.42
N ARG A 187 -5.40 1.77 -7.26
CA ARG A 187 -3.99 1.37 -7.30
C ARG A 187 -3.35 1.55 -5.93
N THR A 188 -3.52 2.72 -5.32
CA THR A 188 -2.94 3.06 -4.01
C THR A 188 -3.38 2.04 -2.95
N ALA A 189 -4.69 1.86 -2.74
CA ALA A 189 -5.21 0.94 -1.73
C ALA A 189 -4.84 -0.52 -1.95
N THR A 190 -4.97 -1.01 -3.19
CA THR A 190 -4.71 -2.43 -3.47
C THR A 190 -3.22 -2.77 -3.46
N ILE A 191 -2.32 -1.79 -3.68
CA ILE A 191 -0.88 -1.96 -3.43
C ILE A 191 -0.58 -1.91 -1.93
N ASN A 192 -1.26 -1.03 -1.18
CA ASN A 192 -1.13 -0.95 0.28
C ASN A 192 -1.60 -2.21 1.00
N HIS A 193 -2.58 -2.90 0.44
CA HIS A 193 -2.99 -4.22 0.91
C HIS A 193 -1.81 -5.21 0.90
N GLU A 194 -1.11 -5.32 -0.23
CA GLU A 194 0.05 -6.21 -0.36
C GLU A 194 1.20 -5.81 0.56
N TRP A 195 1.48 -4.50 0.65
CA TRP A 195 2.52 -3.99 1.54
C TRP A 195 2.19 -4.22 3.01
N GLY A 196 0.92 -4.04 3.42
CA GLY A 196 0.48 -4.29 4.79
C GLY A 196 0.70 -5.73 5.23
N LEU A 197 0.57 -6.70 4.31
CA LEU A 197 0.90 -8.11 4.55
C LEU A 197 2.42 -8.32 4.66
N LEU A 198 3.21 -7.72 3.77
CA LEU A 198 4.67 -7.88 3.74
C LEU A 198 5.38 -7.27 4.95
N ILE A 199 4.91 -6.13 5.47
CA ILE A 199 5.55 -5.42 6.59
C ILE A 199 4.97 -5.80 7.96
N LEU A 200 4.04 -6.75 8.01
CA LEU A 200 3.35 -7.17 9.22
C LEU A 200 4.33 -7.58 10.33
N GLU A 201 5.25 -8.48 10.02
CA GLU A 201 6.26 -8.95 10.97
C GLU A 201 7.27 -7.85 11.34
N PRO A 202 7.91 -7.14 10.40
CA PRO A 202 8.79 -6.02 10.71
C PRO A 202 8.19 -4.97 11.65
N VAL A 203 6.95 -4.55 11.41
CA VAL A 203 6.27 -3.54 12.23
C VAL A 203 5.90 -4.08 13.61
N THR A 204 5.45 -5.34 13.71
CA THR A 204 5.13 -5.94 15.02
C THR A 204 6.38 -6.24 15.87
N ASN A 205 7.52 -6.49 15.22
CA ASN A 205 8.84 -6.58 15.86
C ASN A 205 9.29 -5.20 16.36
N TYR A 206 9.19 -4.16 15.53
CA TYR A 206 9.46 -2.77 15.93
C TYR A 206 8.63 -2.37 17.15
N TYR A 207 7.32 -2.62 17.13
CA TYR A 207 6.42 -2.38 18.27
C TYR A 207 6.90 -3.07 19.56
N THR A 208 7.33 -4.33 19.46
CA THR A 208 7.82 -5.10 20.61
C THR A 208 9.12 -4.51 21.16
N ASN A 209 10.05 -4.11 20.29
CA ASN A 209 11.31 -3.47 20.67
C ASN A 209 11.07 -2.12 21.38
N ARG A 210 10.17 -1.29 20.84
CA ARG A 210 9.79 -0.01 21.47
C ARG A 210 9.10 -0.22 22.81
N TYR A 211 8.20 -1.19 22.91
CA TYR A 211 7.54 -1.52 24.17
C TYR A 211 8.56 -1.88 25.24
N ASN A 212 9.48 -2.81 24.94
CA ASN A 212 10.53 -3.21 25.88
C ASN A 212 11.45 -2.05 26.28
N THR A 213 11.76 -1.16 25.34
CA THR A 213 12.52 0.08 25.61
C THR A 213 11.80 0.99 26.59
N TYR A 214 10.49 1.19 26.45
CA TYR A 214 9.73 2.01 27.40
C TYR A 214 9.54 1.32 28.76
N ARG A 215 9.39 -0.01 28.78
CA ARG A 215 9.35 -0.77 30.04
C ARG A 215 10.66 -0.65 30.82
N SER A 216 11.82 -0.69 30.15
CA SER A 216 13.12 -0.51 30.82
C SER A 216 13.37 0.92 31.31
N GLN A 217 12.69 1.91 30.73
CA GLN A 217 12.66 3.30 31.20
C GLN A 217 11.70 3.53 32.39
N GLY A 218 11.00 2.50 32.87
CA GLY A 218 10.12 2.58 34.04
C GLY A 218 8.66 2.95 33.73
N TYR A 219 8.26 3.04 32.46
CA TYR A 219 6.85 3.25 32.10
C TYR A 219 6.02 2.02 32.49
N ASN A 220 4.80 2.22 33.00
CA ASN A 220 3.84 1.14 33.23
C ASN A 220 3.36 0.49 31.91
N ASP A 221 2.69 -0.66 31.98
CA ASP A 221 2.22 -1.41 30.80
C ASP A 221 1.41 -0.54 29.83
N TYR A 222 0.41 0.19 30.35
CA TYR A 222 -0.44 1.09 29.58
C TYR A 222 0.36 2.13 28.80
N ASN A 223 1.23 2.89 29.48
CA ASN A 223 1.99 3.97 28.86
C ASN A 223 3.03 3.43 27.88
N ALA A 224 3.72 2.33 28.23
CA ALA A 224 4.70 1.70 27.34
C ALA A 224 4.04 1.17 26.06
N ALA A 225 2.91 0.48 26.19
CA ALA A 225 2.17 -0.08 25.06
C ALA A 225 1.61 1.00 24.14
N ASN A 226 1.01 2.07 24.67
CA ASN A 226 0.45 3.14 23.84
C ASN A 226 1.53 3.97 23.15
N LYS A 227 2.65 4.24 23.83
CA LYS A 227 3.77 4.97 23.23
C LYS A 227 4.45 4.15 22.14
N ALA A 228 4.71 2.86 22.40
CA ALA A 228 5.24 1.95 21.38
C ALA A 228 4.32 1.79 20.18
N PHE A 229 3.00 1.72 20.41
CA PHE A 229 2.02 1.61 19.33
C PHE A 229 2.00 2.87 18.48
N SER A 230 2.05 4.04 19.10
CA SER A 230 2.15 5.34 18.45
C SER A 230 3.41 5.43 17.57
N ASP A 231 4.57 5.05 18.12
CA ASP A 231 5.82 4.99 17.35
C ASP A 231 5.71 4.02 16.16
N ALA A 232 5.11 2.85 16.36
CA ALA A 232 4.93 1.85 15.30
C ALA A 232 4.02 2.35 14.19
N VAL A 233 2.92 3.06 14.51
CA VAL A 233 2.05 3.70 13.52
C VAL A 233 2.82 4.72 12.68
N ALA A 234 3.68 5.52 13.30
CA ALA A 234 4.52 6.49 12.59
C ALA A 234 5.63 5.82 11.74
N TYR A 235 6.08 4.63 12.12
CA TYR A 235 7.10 3.87 11.41
C TYR A 235 6.59 3.22 10.12
N ILE A 236 5.31 2.84 10.05
CA ILE A 236 4.71 2.12 8.91
C ILE A 236 5.01 2.79 7.55
N PRO A 237 4.70 4.08 7.33
CA PRO A 237 4.94 4.71 6.02
C PRO A 237 6.43 4.88 5.69
N ASP A 238 7.26 5.20 6.69
CA ASP A 238 8.71 5.36 6.49
C ASP A 238 9.36 4.02 6.11
N LEU A 239 9.00 2.93 6.78
CA LEU A 239 9.45 1.59 6.44
C LEU A 239 9.07 1.23 5.00
N LYS A 240 7.80 1.42 4.60
CA LYS A 240 7.37 1.14 3.22
C LYS A 240 8.18 1.96 2.23
N TYR A 241 8.35 3.27 2.46
CA TYR A 241 9.09 4.16 1.57
C TYR A 241 10.53 3.67 1.34
N GLN A 242 11.24 3.29 2.41
CA GLN A 242 12.60 2.79 2.32
C GLN A 242 12.67 1.44 1.59
N LEU A 243 11.78 0.50 1.92
CA LEU A 243 11.73 -0.81 1.26
C LEU A 243 11.39 -0.70 -0.24
N VAL A 244 10.46 0.19 -0.61
CA VAL A 244 10.17 0.51 -2.03
C VAL A 244 11.44 1.03 -2.72
N THR A 245 12.18 1.92 -2.09
CA THR A 245 13.42 2.50 -2.66
C THR A 245 14.46 1.42 -2.90
N ILE A 246 14.64 0.49 -1.96
CA ILE A 246 15.57 -0.63 -2.08
C ILE A 246 15.10 -1.60 -3.18
N CYS A 247 13.82 -1.98 -3.20
CA CYS A 247 13.25 -2.82 -4.23
C CYS A 247 13.43 -2.22 -5.64
N LYS A 248 13.28 -0.90 -5.80
CA LYS A 248 13.55 -0.21 -7.08
C LYS A 248 15.01 -0.32 -7.52
N SER A 249 15.94 -0.39 -6.57
CA SER A 249 17.38 -0.42 -6.82
C SER A 249 17.97 -1.82 -6.99
N SER A 250 17.31 -2.87 -6.49
CA SER A 250 17.80 -4.24 -6.53
C SER A 250 16.69 -5.24 -6.82
N TYR A 251 16.81 -5.94 -7.95
CA TYR A 251 15.87 -6.99 -8.33
C TYR A 251 16.01 -8.21 -7.39
N SER A 252 17.24 -8.57 -7.02
CA SER A 252 17.53 -9.63 -6.05
C SER A 252 16.80 -9.38 -4.73
N PHE A 253 16.86 -8.16 -4.18
CA PHE A 253 16.12 -7.81 -2.97
C PHE A 253 14.62 -7.90 -3.19
N PHE A 254 14.09 -7.31 -4.27
CA PHE A 254 12.66 -7.37 -4.60
C PHE A 254 12.16 -8.81 -4.68
N LYS A 255 12.88 -9.68 -5.39
CA LYS A 255 12.51 -11.08 -5.60
C LYS A 255 12.54 -11.88 -4.28
N SER A 256 13.53 -11.64 -3.43
CA SER A 256 13.62 -12.32 -2.13
C SER A 256 12.60 -11.79 -1.12
N PHE A 257 12.19 -10.52 -1.23
CA PHE A 257 11.24 -9.90 -0.31
C PHE A 257 9.78 -10.22 -0.63
N PHE A 258 9.40 -10.27 -1.91
CA PHE A 258 8.03 -10.58 -2.33
C PHE A 258 7.78 -12.08 -2.46
N THR A 259 6.62 -12.56 -1.97
CA THR A 259 6.20 -13.95 -2.15
C THR A 259 5.55 -14.18 -3.52
N VAL A 260 5.44 -15.45 -3.93
CA VAL A 260 4.74 -15.82 -5.17
C VAL A 260 3.27 -15.38 -5.17
N SER A 261 2.60 -15.43 -4.01
CA SER A 261 1.23 -14.94 -3.84
C SER A 261 1.15 -13.44 -4.12
N ASN A 262 2.05 -12.63 -3.52
CA ASN A 262 2.05 -11.19 -3.76
C ASN A 262 2.31 -10.85 -5.23
N ILE A 263 3.18 -11.59 -5.93
CA ILE A 263 3.41 -11.37 -7.37
C ILE A 263 2.15 -11.67 -8.18
N MET A 264 1.45 -12.76 -7.88
CA MET A 264 0.16 -13.07 -8.51
C MET A 264 -0.87 -11.97 -8.27
N ASP A 265 -0.98 -11.49 -7.02
CA ASP A 265 -1.96 -10.49 -6.63
C ASP A 265 -1.67 -9.13 -7.26
N LEU A 266 -0.43 -8.63 -7.18
CA LEU A 266 -0.02 -7.38 -7.84
C LEU A 266 -0.29 -7.40 -9.34
N HIS A 267 -0.01 -8.53 -9.99
CA HIS A 267 -0.24 -8.73 -11.42
C HIS A 267 -1.73 -8.69 -11.75
N ASN A 268 -2.53 -9.51 -11.09
CA ASN A 268 -3.97 -9.59 -11.33
C ASN A 268 -4.71 -8.30 -10.93
N ASN A 269 -4.26 -7.63 -9.87
CA ASN A 269 -4.74 -6.30 -9.46
C ASN A 269 -4.53 -5.29 -10.59
N CYS A 270 -3.33 -5.26 -11.20
CA CYS A 270 -3.03 -4.37 -12.32
C CYS A 270 -3.92 -4.62 -13.53
N TYR A 271 -4.09 -5.88 -13.94
CA TYR A 271 -4.96 -6.21 -15.06
C TYR A 271 -6.43 -5.91 -14.78
N GLY A 272 -6.91 -6.08 -13.54
CA GLY A 272 -8.26 -5.67 -13.15
C GLY A 272 -8.54 -4.19 -13.43
N ARG A 273 -7.59 -3.31 -13.07
CA ARG A 273 -7.66 -1.87 -13.34
C ARG A 273 -7.59 -1.58 -14.85
N ALA A 274 -6.61 -2.15 -15.55
CA ALA A 274 -6.43 -1.93 -16.98
C ALA A 274 -7.65 -2.39 -17.80
N TYR A 275 -8.33 -3.46 -17.38
CA TYR A 275 -9.53 -3.93 -18.05
C TYR A 275 -10.77 -3.11 -17.76
N TYR A 276 -10.87 -2.46 -16.60
CA TYR A 276 -11.92 -1.48 -16.39
C TYR A 276 -11.79 -0.33 -17.39
N GLU A 277 -10.57 0.18 -17.62
CA GLU A 277 -10.34 1.27 -18.58
C GLU A 277 -10.63 0.85 -20.03
N LYS A 278 -10.25 -0.37 -20.42
CA LYS A 278 -10.48 -0.91 -21.77
C LYS A 278 -11.94 -1.29 -22.03
N MET A 279 -12.66 -1.77 -21.00
CA MET A 279 -13.96 -2.43 -21.16
C MET A 279 -14.97 -2.02 -20.07
N PRO A 280 -15.18 -0.73 -19.74
CA PRO A 280 -15.90 -0.31 -18.53
C PRO A 280 -17.33 -0.85 -18.43
N ASN A 281 -17.99 -1.06 -19.58
CA ASN A 281 -19.39 -1.50 -19.66
C ASN A 281 -19.57 -3.03 -19.79
N ALA A 282 -18.49 -3.81 -19.90
CA ALA A 282 -18.58 -5.26 -20.12
C ALA A 282 -18.88 -6.05 -18.83
N GLY A 283 -18.63 -5.42 -17.67
CA GLY A 283 -18.68 -6.07 -16.36
C GLY A 283 -17.42 -6.89 -16.06
N TYR A 284 -17.10 -7.02 -14.77
CA TYR A 284 -15.85 -7.66 -14.31
C TYR A 284 -15.73 -9.13 -14.74
N LYS A 285 -16.83 -9.88 -14.86
CA LYS A 285 -16.81 -11.28 -15.35
C LYS A 285 -16.33 -11.37 -16.79
N THR A 286 -16.97 -10.62 -17.69
CA THR A 286 -16.61 -10.58 -19.11
C THR A 286 -15.17 -10.14 -19.30
N ALA A 287 -14.77 -9.10 -18.55
CA ALA A 287 -13.41 -8.60 -18.54
C ALA A 287 -12.39 -9.66 -18.07
N PHE A 288 -12.68 -10.37 -16.97
CA PHE A 288 -11.83 -11.44 -16.44
C PHE A 288 -11.63 -12.55 -17.47
N TYR A 289 -12.70 -13.08 -18.04
CA TYR A 289 -12.60 -14.16 -19.04
C TYR A 289 -11.88 -13.70 -20.30
N THR A 290 -12.03 -12.42 -20.68
CA THR A 290 -11.27 -11.85 -21.79
C THR A 290 -9.77 -11.79 -21.47
N ALA A 291 -9.37 -11.32 -20.29
CA ALA A 291 -7.97 -11.30 -19.85
C ALA A 291 -7.38 -12.73 -19.74
N LYS A 292 -8.14 -13.63 -19.11
CA LYS A 292 -7.79 -15.05 -18.97
C LYS A 292 -7.55 -15.71 -20.32
N ASN A 293 -8.44 -15.53 -21.30
CA ASN A 293 -8.32 -16.16 -22.63
C ASN A 293 -7.16 -15.59 -23.46
N LYS A 294 -6.67 -14.39 -23.14
CA LYS A 294 -5.44 -13.82 -23.72
C LYS A 294 -4.16 -14.26 -23.01
N GLY A 295 -4.25 -15.06 -21.95
CA GLY A 295 -3.10 -15.45 -21.15
C GLY A 295 -2.48 -14.31 -20.34
N GLU A 296 -3.26 -13.26 -20.05
CA GLU A 296 -2.79 -12.06 -19.37
C GLU A 296 -2.82 -12.18 -17.84
N LEU A 297 -3.48 -13.20 -17.27
CA LEU A 297 -3.64 -13.39 -15.83
C LEU A 297 -2.77 -14.52 -15.30
N ILE A 298 -2.33 -14.39 -14.04
CA ILE A 298 -1.71 -15.48 -13.29
C ILE A 298 -2.82 -16.22 -12.56
N LEU A 299 -3.01 -17.51 -12.89
CA LEU A 299 -4.15 -18.31 -12.42
C LEU A 299 -3.77 -19.32 -11.34
N SER A 300 -2.49 -19.38 -10.97
CA SER A 300 -1.92 -20.28 -9.97
C SER A 300 -0.57 -19.75 -9.51
N GLU A 301 -0.34 -19.71 -8.20
CA GLU A 301 0.96 -19.32 -7.61
C GLU A 301 2.11 -20.20 -8.11
N SER A 302 1.85 -21.49 -8.37
CA SER A 302 2.85 -22.41 -8.92
C SER A 302 3.35 -22.05 -10.33
N SER A 303 2.66 -21.14 -11.03
CA SER A 303 3.10 -20.62 -12.34
C SER A 303 3.95 -19.35 -12.25
N VAL A 304 4.15 -18.82 -11.03
CA VAL A 304 4.98 -17.65 -10.80
C VAL A 304 6.45 -18.06 -10.82
N GLY A 305 7.12 -17.73 -11.92
CA GLY A 305 8.57 -17.87 -12.07
C GLY A 305 9.27 -16.51 -12.09
N ASP A 306 10.57 -16.53 -12.38
CA ASP A 306 11.41 -15.33 -12.47
C ASP A 306 10.87 -14.30 -13.48
N TYR A 307 10.24 -14.76 -14.56
CA TYR A 307 9.63 -13.88 -15.55
C TYR A 307 8.54 -12.99 -14.94
N GLN A 308 7.62 -13.54 -14.16
CA GLN A 308 6.53 -12.80 -13.52
C GLN A 308 7.08 -11.79 -12.49
N TYR A 309 8.08 -12.19 -11.70
CA TYR A 309 8.79 -11.29 -10.80
C TYR A 309 9.39 -10.10 -11.55
N LYS A 310 10.18 -10.35 -12.61
CA LYS A 310 10.78 -9.29 -13.44
C LYS A 310 9.72 -8.37 -14.03
N TYR A 311 8.62 -8.93 -14.50
CA TYR A 311 7.55 -8.17 -15.13
C TYR A 311 6.89 -7.20 -14.14
N VAL A 312 6.54 -7.67 -12.93
CA VAL A 312 6.01 -6.83 -11.85
C VAL A 312 7.05 -5.79 -11.41
N TRP A 313 8.32 -6.19 -11.33
CA TRP A 313 9.42 -5.31 -10.91
C TRP A 313 9.65 -4.15 -11.89
N GLN A 314 9.84 -4.46 -13.18
CA GLN A 314 10.09 -3.50 -14.25
C GLN A 314 8.91 -2.56 -14.46
N SER A 315 7.69 -3.08 -14.35
CA SER A 315 6.48 -2.28 -14.48
C SER A 315 6.16 -1.46 -13.23
N GLN A 316 6.93 -1.64 -12.15
CA GLN A 316 6.76 -0.97 -10.86
C GLN A 316 5.35 -1.12 -10.29
N TRP A 317 4.73 -2.29 -10.46
CA TRP A 317 3.35 -2.52 -10.02
C TRP A 317 3.19 -2.65 -8.51
N TYR A 318 4.30 -2.69 -7.78
CA TYR A 318 4.38 -2.66 -6.32
C TYR A 318 4.54 -1.23 -5.76
N THR A 319 4.53 -0.19 -6.61
CA THR A 319 4.68 1.21 -6.20
C THR A 319 3.41 2.00 -6.48
N TYR A 320 3.08 2.98 -5.63
CA TYR A 320 1.95 3.88 -5.85
C TYR A 320 2.36 5.08 -6.69
#